data_AF-A0A429SRU6-F1
#
_entry.id   AF-A0A429SRU6-F1
#
_cell.length_a   1.000
_cell.length_b   1.000
_cell.length_c   1.000
_cell.angle_alpha   90.00
_cell.angle_beta   90.00
_cell.angle_gamma   90.00
#
_symmetry.space_group_name_H-M   'P 1'
#
loop_
_entity.id
_entity.type
_entity.pdbx_description
1 polymer ?
#
loop_
_entity_poly.entity_id
_entity_poly.type
_entity_poly.pdbx_seq_one_letter_code
_entity_poly.pdbx_strand_id
1 'polypeptide(L)'
;MRLNQLAADPGGGSAAPGGPGLLATAPPEKKKAANTIENVLQPGTTKAADAADEPTRTAVKAFTGWDTAAGLAKAHTHWDDQVKRLMARLASEKTALRGASTLFTGNDQLTGRSFQPVQSKVTGL
;
A
#
# COMPACT_ATOMS: atom_id res chain seq x y z
N MET A 1 13.52 45.86 21.29
CA MET A 1 13.42 44.54 21.96
C MET A 1 13.64 43.46 20.90
N ARG A 2 14.83 42.84 20.85
CA ARG A 2 15.18 41.77 19.90
C ARG A 2 15.10 40.43 20.64
N LEU A 3 14.27 39.50 20.15
CA LEU A 3 14.09 38.17 20.73
C LEU A 3 14.88 37.12 19.94
N ASN A 4 15.91 36.59 20.59
CA ASN A 4 16.52 35.25 20.46
C ASN A 4 16.54 34.60 19.06
N GLN A 5 17.66 34.76 18.35
CA GLN A 5 18.09 33.81 17.32
C GLN A 5 18.81 32.65 18.01
N LEU A 6 18.20 31.47 18.03
CA LEU A 6 18.89 30.22 18.32
C LEU A 6 19.77 29.85 17.12
N ALA A 7 21.01 29.47 17.40
CA ALA A 7 22.01 29.11 16.40
C ALA A 7 21.49 28.00 15.46
N ALA A 8 21.77 28.14 14.17
CA ALA A 8 21.55 27.08 13.19
C ALA A 8 22.53 25.93 13.49
N ASP A 9 22.02 24.83 14.04
CA ASP A 9 22.80 23.60 14.18
C ASP A 9 22.82 22.88 12.81
N PRO A 10 23.98 22.42 12.32
CA PRO A 10 24.14 21.95 10.95
C PRO A 10 23.48 20.57 10.80
N GLY A 11 22.56 20.49 9.84
CA GLY A 11 21.78 19.28 9.54
C GLY A 11 22.66 18.07 9.24
N GLY A 12 22.59 17.10 10.14
CA GLY A 12 23.19 15.78 9.99
C GLY A 12 22.49 14.81 10.94
N GLY A 13 21.35 14.28 10.54
CA GLY A 13 20.58 13.38 11.38
C GLY A 13 19.60 12.56 10.58
N SER A 14 20.00 11.34 10.23
CA SER A 14 19.15 10.26 9.75
C SER A 14 17.94 10.14 10.68
N ALA A 15 16.78 10.63 10.23
CA ALA A 15 15.58 10.67 11.07
C ALA A 15 15.05 9.25 11.31
N ALA A 16 15.09 8.80 12.56
CA ALA A 16 14.31 7.66 13.01
C ALA A 16 12.81 7.95 12.86
N PRO A 17 11.96 6.94 12.55
CA PRO A 17 10.52 7.13 12.46
C PRO A 17 9.97 7.75 13.76
N GLY A 18 9.41 8.96 13.69
CA GLY A 18 8.74 9.64 14.82
C GLY A 18 9.54 10.70 15.58
N GLY A 19 10.70 11.13 15.08
CA GLY A 19 11.45 12.26 15.67
C GLY A 19 10.78 13.63 15.43
N PRO A 20 11.15 14.68 16.20
CA PRO A 20 10.66 16.04 15.97
C PRO A 20 10.91 16.47 14.52
N GLY A 21 9.84 16.77 13.77
CA GLY A 21 9.90 17.12 12.34
C GLY A 21 9.59 15.96 11.38
N LEU A 22 9.37 14.73 11.86
CA LEU A 22 8.91 13.61 11.04
C LEU A 22 7.43 13.31 11.33
N LEU A 23 6.56 13.58 10.36
CA LEU A 23 5.16 13.19 10.46
C LEU A 23 5.05 11.66 10.53
N ALA A 24 4.33 11.15 11.54
CA ALA A 24 4.12 9.71 11.78
C ALA A 24 3.39 8.97 10.64
N THR A 25 3.04 9.65 9.55
CA THR A 25 2.16 9.18 8.49
C THR A 25 2.87 8.52 7.33
N ALA A 26 4.22 8.47 7.30
CA ALA A 26 5.05 7.68 6.39
C ALA A 26 4.44 7.43 4.97
N PRO A 27 4.17 8.47 4.15
CA PRO A 27 3.57 8.30 2.83
C PRO A 27 4.41 7.50 1.82
N PRO A 28 5.75 7.69 1.72
CA PRO A 28 6.60 6.89 0.83
C PRO A 28 6.48 5.38 1.06
N GLU A 29 6.38 4.97 2.32
CA GLU A 29 6.25 3.57 2.76
C GLU A 29 4.90 2.99 2.32
N LYS A 30 3.81 3.78 2.43
CA LYS A 30 2.48 3.39 1.94
C LYS A 30 2.47 3.20 0.43
N LYS A 31 3.12 4.10 -0.31
CA LYS A 31 3.29 3.97 -1.77
C LYS A 31 4.10 2.74 -2.13
N LYS A 32 5.21 2.49 -1.40
CA LYS A 32 6.04 1.29 -1.59
C LYS A 32 5.24 0.01 -1.35
N ALA A 33 4.48 -0.06 -0.26
CA ALA A 33 3.62 -1.21 0.04
C ALA A 33 2.55 -1.45 -1.05
N ALA A 34 1.88 -0.39 -1.52
CA ALA A 34 0.93 -0.49 -2.62
C ALA A 34 1.58 -1.02 -3.91
N ASN A 35 2.81 -0.59 -4.21
CA ASN A 35 3.56 -1.08 -5.37
C ASN A 35 4.00 -2.54 -5.20
N THR A 36 4.36 -2.97 -3.99
CA THR A 36 4.65 -4.38 -3.70
C THR A 36 3.41 -5.25 -3.93
N ILE A 37 2.24 -4.79 -3.49
CA ILE A 37 0.98 -5.49 -3.76
C ILE A 37 0.76 -5.63 -5.27
N GLU A 38 0.88 -4.54 -6.03
CA GLU A 38 0.61 -4.53 -7.47
C GLU A 38 1.60 -5.35 -8.30
N ASN A 39 2.90 -5.22 -8.00
CA ASN A 39 3.95 -5.71 -8.89
C ASN A 39 4.49 -7.08 -8.49
N VAL A 40 4.27 -7.50 -7.24
CA VAL A 40 4.83 -8.75 -6.70
C VAL A 40 3.73 -9.68 -6.22
N LEU A 41 2.87 -9.21 -5.30
CA LEU A 41 1.90 -10.10 -4.67
C LEU A 41 0.78 -10.50 -5.62
N GLN A 42 0.13 -9.54 -6.30
CA GLN A 42 -0.94 -9.84 -7.24
C GLN A 42 -0.49 -10.78 -8.38
N PRO A 43 0.62 -10.51 -9.10
CA PRO A 43 1.08 -11.41 -10.16
C PRO A 43 1.56 -12.76 -9.63
N GLY A 44 2.25 -12.76 -8.48
CA GLY A 44 2.73 -14.00 -7.84
C GLY A 44 1.58 -14.89 -7.39
N THR A 45 0.54 -14.32 -6.79
CA THR A 45 -0.68 -15.05 -6.37
C THR A 45 -1.43 -15.60 -7.58
N THR A 46 -1.62 -14.81 -8.65
CA THR A 46 -2.24 -15.30 -9.88
C THR A 46 -1.45 -16.47 -10.46
N LYS A 47 -0.13 -16.33 -10.63
CA LYS A 47 0.72 -17.40 -11.16
C LYS A 47 0.65 -18.68 -10.31
N ALA A 48 0.65 -18.55 -8.99
CA ALA A 48 0.56 -19.69 -8.08
C ALA A 48 -0.82 -20.38 -8.15
N ALA A 49 -1.89 -19.61 -8.30
CA ALA A 49 -3.24 -20.16 -8.48
C ALA A 49 -3.35 -20.91 -9.82
N ASP A 50 -2.94 -20.28 -10.92
CA ASP A 50 -3.00 -20.85 -12.28
C ASP A 50 -2.17 -22.14 -12.41
N ALA A 51 -1.13 -22.31 -11.58
CA ALA A 51 -0.31 -23.52 -11.58
C ALA A 51 -1.08 -24.78 -11.12
N ALA A 52 -2.14 -24.63 -10.32
CA ALA A 52 -2.93 -25.73 -9.81
C ALA A 52 -4.04 -26.18 -10.77
N ASP A 53 -4.46 -25.31 -11.69
CA ASP A 53 -5.60 -25.51 -12.58
C ASP A 53 -5.53 -26.77 -13.43
N GLU A 54 -4.53 -26.85 -14.32
CA GLU A 54 -4.45 -27.92 -15.31
C GLU A 54 -4.15 -29.30 -14.69
N PRO A 55 -3.23 -29.43 -13.73
CA PRO A 55 -3.05 -30.69 -13.00
C PRO A 55 -4.32 -31.15 -12.30
N THR A 56 -5.07 -30.23 -11.69
CA THR A 56 -6.31 -30.57 -10.98
C THR A 56 -7.40 -31.00 -11.95
N ARG A 57 -7.59 -30.28 -13.07
CA ARG A 57 -8.52 -30.70 -14.14
C ARG A 57 -8.17 -32.06 -14.72
N THR A 58 -6.88 -32.33 -14.91
CA THR A 58 -6.39 -33.62 -15.41
C THR A 58 -6.70 -34.75 -14.41
N ALA A 59 -6.43 -34.52 -13.12
CA ALA A 59 -6.73 -35.50 -12.08
C ALA A 59 -8.24 -35.75 -11.93
N VAL A 60 -9.09 -34.71 -12.00
CA VAL A 60 -10.55 -34.87 -11.98
C VAL A 60 -11.02 -35.77 -13.12
N LYS A 61 -10.51 -35.57 -14.34
CA LYS A 61 -10.83 -36.44 -15.49
C LYS A 61 -10.35 -37.87 -15.29
N ALA A 62 -9.15 -38.07 -14.75
CA ALA A 62 -8.59 -39.39 -14.50
C ALA A 62 -9.40 -40.20 -13.48
N PHE A 63 -10.03 -39.53 -12.50
CA PHE A 63 -10.87 -40.15 -11.48
C PHE A 63 -12.36 -40.20 -11.85
N THR A 64 -12.74 -39.99 -13.12
CA THR A 64 -14.15 -39.98 -13.54
C THR A 64 -14.87 -41.26 -13.10
N GLY A 65 -16.04 -41.10 -12.50
CA GLY A 65 -16.85 -42.20 -11.94
C GLY A 65 -16.53 -42.54 -10.48
N TRP A 66 -15.51 -41.91 -9.89
CA TRP A 66 -15.15 -42.07 -8.48
C TRP A 66 -15.55 -40.83 -7.69
N ASP A 67 -15.94 -41.01 -6.42
CA ASP A 67 -16.25 -39.90 -5.52
C ASP A 67 -15.07 -38.93 -5.35
N THR A 68 -13.83 -39.42 -5.51
CA THR A 68 -12.61 -38.61 -5.51
C THR A 68 -12.64 -37.50 -6.57
N ALA A 69 -13.19 -37.75 -7.77
CA ALA A 69 -13.29 -36.70 -8.79
C ALA A 69 -14.23 -35.57 -8.34
N ALA A 70 -15.37 -35.91 -7.75
CA ALA A 70 -16.31 -34.92 -7.22
C ALA A 70 -15.70 -34.13 -6.05
N GLY A 71 -15.02 -34.82 -5.14
CA GLY A 71 -14.32 -34.21 -4.01
C GLY A 71 -13.21 -33.24 -4.47
N LEU A 72 -12.40 -33.66 -5.44
CA LEU A 72 -11.31 -32.85 -5.98
C LEU A 72 -11.84 -31.63 -6.75
N ALA A 73 -12.87 -31.80 -7.57
CA ALA A 73 -13.51 -30.69 -8.28
C ALA A 73 -14.06 -29.65 -7.29
N LYS A 74 -14.74 -30.10 -6.23
CA LYS A 74 -15.26 -29.21 -5.18
C LYS A 74 -14.15 -28.48 -4.43
N ALA A 75 -13.07 -29.18 -4.08
CA ALA A 75 -11.91 -28.57 -3.43
C ALA A 75 -11.28 -27.48 -4.32
N HIS A 76 -11.16 -27.75 -5.62
CA HIS A 76 -10.63 -26.79 -6.59
C HIS A 76 -11.52 -25.55 -6.72
N THR A 77 -12.83 -25.71 -6.80
CA THR A 77 -13.76 -24.56 -6.80
C THR A 77 -13.61 -23.70 -5.54
N HIS A 78 -13.47 -24.32 -4.37
CA HIS A 78 -13.24 -23.57 -3.13
C HIS A 78 -11.89 -22.86 -3.09
N TRP A 79 -10.86 -23.46 -3.67
CA TRP A 79 -9.56 -22.82 -3.86
C TRP A 79 -9.69 -21.57 -4.74
N ASP A 80 -10.35 -21.66 -5.89
CA ASP A 80 -10.55 -20.53 -6.81
C ASP A 80 -11.32 -19.38 -6.14
N ASP A 81 -12.35 -19.71 -5.36
CA ASP A 81 -13.11 -18.73 -4.58
C ASP A 81 -12.23 -18.02 -3.53
N GLN A 82 -11.33 -18.76 -2.87
CA GLN A 82 -10.40 -18.19 -1.90
C GLN A 82 -9.37 -17.27 -2.58
N VAL A 83 -8.80 -17.70 -3.71
CA VAL A 83 -7.89 -16.87 -4.52
C VAL A 83 -8.58 -15.59 -4.97
N LYS A 84 -9.82 -15.68 -5.46
CA LYS A 84 -10.61 -14.52 -5.89
C LYS A 84 -10.84 -13.53 -4.75
N ARG A 85 -11.20 -14.01 -3.55
CA ARG A 85 -11.37 -13.17 -2.35
C ARG A 85 -10.06 -12.51 -1.94
N LEU A 86 -8.95 -13.25 -1.95
CA LEU A 86 -7.63 -12.70 -1.66
C LEU A 86 -7.24 -11.60 -2.65
N MET A 87 -7.43 -11.83 -3.95
CA MET A 87 -7.12 -10.85 -4.99
C MET A 87 -7.96 -9.57 -4.86
N ALA A 88 -9.24 -9.70 -4.50
CA ALA A 88 -10.11 -8.56 -4.22
C ALA A 88 -9.63 -7.76 -2.98
N ARG A 89 -9.21 -8.46 -1.91
CA ARG A 89 -8.64 -7.82 -0.72
C ARG A 89 -7.35 -7.07 -1.06
N LEU A 90 -6.41 -7.70 -1.78
CA LEU A 90 -5.17 -7.07 -2.22
C LEU A 90 -5.45 -5.81 -3.07
N ALA A 91 -6.43 -5.87 -3.98
CA ALA A 91 -6.82 -4.70 -4.78
C ALA A 91 -7.39 -3.56 -3.93
N SER A 92 -8.21 -3.89 -2.93
CA SER A 92 -8.76 -2.93 -1.97
C SER A 92 -7.65 -2.27 -1.14
N GLU A 93 -6.74 -3.07 -0.57
CA GLU A 93 -5.64 -2.60 0.26
C GLU A 93 -4.66 -1.72 -0.54
N LYS A 94 -4.32 -2.11 -1.77
CA LYS A 94 -3.53 -1.27 -2.68
C LYS A 94 -4.16 0.11 -2.86
N THR A 95 -5.46 0.14 -3.14
CA THR A 95 -6.22 1.38 -3.34
C THR A 95 -6.24 2.22 -2.07
N ALA A 96 -6.49 1.62 -0.91
CA ALA A 96 -6.51 2.29 0.37
C ALA A 96 -5.13 2.89 0.73
N LEU A 97 -4.04 2.15 0.52
CA LEU A 97 -2.68 2.62 0.76
C LEU A 97 -2.31 3.81 -0.14
N ARG A 98 -2.71 3.77 -1.41
CA ARG A 98 -2.53 4.91 -2.34
C ARG A 98 -3.34 6.12 -1.89
N GLY A 99 -4.61 5.91 -1.55
CA GLY A 99 -5.49 6.97 -1.05
C GLY A 99 -4.93 7.63 0.21
N ALA A 100 -4.48 6.83 1.18
CA ALA A 100 -3.87 7.31 2.42
C ALA A 100 -2.58 8.10 2.15
N SER A 101 -1.71 7.60 1.26
CA SER A 101 -0.50 8.34 0.87
C SER A 101 -0.85 9.71 0.29
N THR A 102 -1.82 9.79 -0.62
CA THR A 102 -2.24 11.05 -1.23
C THR A 102 -2.85 12.00 -0.20
N LEU A 103 -3.71 11.49 0.69
CA LEU A 103 -4.37 12.29 1.74
C LEU A 103 -3.33 12.93 2.66
N PHE A 104 -2.36 12.16 3.16
CA PHE A 104 -1.37 12.68 4.08
C PHE A 104 -0.43 13.69 3.41
N THR A 105 0.01 13.44 2.17
CA THR A 105 0.81 14.41 1.42
C THR A 105 0.03 15.71 1.17
N GLY A 106 -1.26 15.63 0.81
CA GLY A 106 -2.10 16.80 0.60
C GLY A 106 -2.31 17.62 1.87
N ASN A 107 -2.60 16.95 2.99
CA ASN A 107 -2.79 17.60 4.29
C ASN A 107 -1.51 18.32 4.75
N ASP A 108 -0.35 17.70 4.56
CA ASP A 108 0.94 18.31 4.91
C ASP A 108 1.19 19.58 4.08
N GLN A 109 0.96 19.53 2.76
CA GLN A 109 1.10 20.69 1.89
C GLN A 109 0.14 21.84 2.26
N LEU A 110 -1.13 21.53 2.56
CA LEU A 110 -2.12 22.53 2.98
C LEU A 110 -1.74 23.16 4.32
N THR A 111 -1.31 22.33 5.27
CA THR A 111 -0.85 22.77 6.59
C THR A 111 0.38 23.67 6.44
N GLY A 112 1.39 23.27 5.65
CA GLY A 112 2.57 24.09 5.37
C GLY A 112 2.24 25.44 4.72
N ARG A 113 1.28 25.47 3.78
CA ARG A 113 0.79 26.72 3.17
C ARG A 113 0.10 27.65 4.18
N SER A 114 -0.62 27.10 5.15
CA SER A 114 -1.27 27.91 6.21
C SER A 114 -0.27 28.64 7.11
N PHE A 115 0.96 28.15 7.21
CA PHE A 115 2.05 28.77 7.96
C PHE A 115 2.93 29.70 7.12
N GLN A 116 2.67 29.86 5.82
CA GLN A 116 3.43 30.80 5.00
C GLN A 116 3.17 32.24 5.48
N PRO A 117 4.23 33.04 5.72
CA PRO A 117 4.06 34.41 6.17
C PRO A 117 3.25 35.19 5.14
N VAL A 118 2.22 35.88 5.61
CA VAL A 118 1.46 36.82 4.79
C VAL A 118 2.43 37.91 4.35
N GLN A 119 2.63 38.04 3.03
CA GLN A 119 3.38 39.16 2.45
C GLN A 119 2.72 40.46 2.92
N SER A 120 3.35 41.17 3.85
CA SER A 120 2.86 42.46 4.33
C SER A 120 2.95 43.45 3.16
N LYS A 121 1.84 44.10 2.81
CA LYS A 121 1.83 45.18 1.81
C LYS A 121 2.31 46.53 2.38
N VAL A 122 2.95 46.54 3.54
CA VAL A 122 3.49 47.77 4.13
C VAL A 122 4.89 48.00 3.56
N THR A 123 4.93 48.51 2.32
CA THR A 123 6.13 49.12 1.75
C THR A 123 6.00 50.62 1.97
N GLY A 124 6.83 51.18 2.87
CA GLY A 124 6.94 52.62 3.06
C GLY A 124 6.41 53.12 4.40
N LEU A 125 7.21 52.92 5.45
CA LEU A 125 7.44 53.87 6.54
C LEU A 125 8.94 53.87 6.84
#